data_AF-A0AAV1SCC6-F1
#
_entry.id   AF-A0AAV1SCC6-F1
#
_cell.length_a   1.000
_cell.length_b   1.000
_cell.length_c   1.000
_cell.angle_alpha   90.00
_cell.angle_beta   90.00
_cell.angle_gamma   90.00
#
_symmetry.space_group_name_H-M   'P 1'
#
loop_
_entity.id
_entity.type
_entity.pdbx_description
1 polymer ?
#
loop_
_entity_poly.entity_id
_entity_poly.type
_entity_poly.pdbx_seq_one_letter_code
_entity_poly.pdbx_strand_id
1 'polypeptide(L)'
;MAASSTVWDSVLEITKSAQFKNSEPQLWAIQLSSSLNSAGVDLPSMELAHLLVSHICFDNHVPITWKFLEKALSFNIVPPLLVLGLLSTRQAITFRLFRIDSSTQQHIGCIWNSIMKSIDDVVHLSQIFGVQLCEPGLLLVEFVFSIVWQLLDASLDDEGLLELSLEKNSRWLPRLQDMEIDGHENFSEKRNEQHEGLHKVNTTMAIELIGEFLKNKVTSRILYLARRNM
;
A
#
# COMPACT_ATOMS: atom_id res chain seq x y z
N MET A 1 24.67 -22.19 -0.13
CA MET A 1 23.69 -21.18 0.32
C MET A 1 24.19 -19.76 -0.01
N ALA A 2 24.40 -19.42 -1.29
CA ALA A 2 24.94 -18.11 -1.71
C ALA A 2 24.29 -17.53 -2.99
N ALA A 3 23.21 -18.15 -3.49
CA ALA A 3 22.59 -17.77 -4.77
C ALA A 3 21.38 -16.82 -4.64
N SER A 4 20.84 -16.63 -3.43
CA SER A 4 19.65 -15.80 -3.23
C SER A 4 19.95 -14.29 -3.17
N SER A 5 21.11 -13.87 -2.64
CA SER A 5 21.46 -12.44 -2.59
C SER A 5 21.68 -11.86 -3.99
N THR A 6 22.33 -12.61 -4.88
CA THR A 6 22.69 -12.14 -6.22
C THR A 6 21.49 -11.84 -7.11
N VAL A 7 20.37 -12.56 -6.95
CA VAL A 7 19.17 -12.33 -7.77
C VAL A 7 18.51 -11.01 -7.39
N TRP A 8 18.35 -10.74 -6.09
CA TRP A 8 17.74 -9.50 -5.60
C TRP A 8 18.62 -8.28 -5.82
N ASP A 9 19.94 -8.43 -5.71
CA ASP A 9 20.91 -7.38 -6.09
C ASP A 9 20.77 -7.04 -7.59
N SER A 10 20.66 -8.06 -8.45
CA SER A 10 20.43 -7.87 -9.89
C SER A 10 19.08 -7.18 -10.19
N VAL A 11 18.02 -7.54 -9.46
CA VAL A 11 16.71 -6.88 -9.58
C VAL A 11 16.79 -5.39 -9.22
N LEU A 12 17.52 -5.05 -8.15
CA LEU A 12 17.76 -3.66 -7.77
C LEU A 12 18.59 -2.91 -8.82
N GLU A 13 19.59 -3.54 -9.42
CA GLU A 13 20.37 -2.94 -10.50
C GLU A 13 19.52 -2.69 -11.75
N ILE A 14 18.68 -3.66 -12.16
CA ILE A 14 17.73 -3.49 -13.27
C ILE A 14 16.79 -2.32 -12.99
N THR A 15 16.27 -2.24 -11.76
CA THR A 15 15.36 -1.19 -11.29
C THR A 15 16.01 0.19 -11.36
N LYS A 16 17.23 0.33 -10.81
CA LYS A 16 17.99 1.58 -10.85
C LYS A 16 18.39 1.97 -12.27
N SER A 17 18.79 1.01 -13.11
CA SER A 17 19.16 1.25 -14.50
C SER A 17 17.96 1.72 -15.34
N ALA A 18 16.81 1.05 -15.20
CA ALA A 18 15.57 1.42 -15.90
C ALA A 18 15.09 2.82 -15.49
N GLN A 19 15.20 3.14 -14.19
CA GLN A 19 14.90 4.47 -13.67
C GLN A 19 15.84 5.54 -14.26
N PHE A 20 17.16 5.32 -14.24
CA PHE A 20 18.14 6.26 -14.80
C PHE A 20 17.91 6.50 -16.30
N LYS A 21 17.57 5.45 -17.04
CA LYS A 21 17.28 5.51 -18.49
C LYS A 21 15.89 6.05 -18.82
N ASN A 22 15.06 6.36 -17.82
CA ASN A 22 13.66 6.75 -17.98
C ASN A 22 12.90 5.77 -18.91
N SER A 23 13.11 4.47 -18.68
CA SER A 23 12.56 3.41 -19.53
C SER A 23 11.04 3.33 -19.41
N GLU A 24 10.38 2.98 -20.51
CA GLU A 24 8.94 2.68 -20.54
C GLU A 24 8.57 1.68 -19.42
N PRO A 25 7.67 2.04 -18.48
CA PRO A 25 7.35 1.19 -17.32
C PRO A 25 6.87 -0.22 -17.68
N GLN A 26 6.23 -0.38 -18.84
CA GLN A 26 5.79 -1.68 -19.34
C GLN A 26 6.98 -2.56 -19.75
N LEU A 27 7.95 -1.99 -20.49
CA LEU A 27 9.15 -2.71 -20.90
C LEU A 27 10.02 -3.08 -19.69
N TRP A 28 10.10 -2.19 -18.71
CA TRP A 28 10.76 -2.47 -17.45
C TRP A 28 10.12 -3.66 -16.73
N ALA A 29 8.79 -3.70 -16.61
CA ALA A 29 8.10 -4.83 -15.98
C ALA A 29 8.29 -6.15 -16.75
N ILE A 30 8.30 -6.11 -18.09
CA ILE A 30 8.58 -7.29 -18.93
C ILE A 30 10.01 -7.78 -18.72
N GLN A 31 11.00 -6.87 -18.71
CA GLN A 31 12.41 -7.20 -18.50
C GLN A 31 12.64 -7.78 -17.09
N LEU A 32 11.97 -7.22 -16.08
CA LEU A 32 12.07 -7.74 -14.73
C LEU A 32 11.46 -9.14 -14.63
N SER A 33 10.26 -9.33 -15.20
CA SER A 33 9.59 -10.63 -15.23
C SER A 33 10.43 -11.69 -15.96
N SER A 34 11.04 -11.36 -17.10
CA SER A 34 11.89 -12.30 -17.83
C SER A 34 13.15 -12.68 -17.04
N SER A 35 13.77 -11.71 -16.36
CA SER A 35 14.92 -11.95 -15.48
C SER A 35 14.56 -12.90 -14.33
N LEU A 36 13.44 -12.64 -13.65
CA LEU A 36 12.96 -13.47 -12.53
C LEU A 36 12.61 -14.89 -12.97
N ASN A 37 11.93 -15.04 -14.10
CA ASN A 37 11.63 -16.35 -14.67
C ASN A 37 12.92 -17.11 -15.05
N SER A 38 13.94 -16.42 -15.58
CA SER A 38 15.24 -17.03 -15.90
C SER A 38 16.02 -17.46 -14.65
N ALA A 39 15.81 -16.78 -13.52
CA ALA A 39 16.37 -17.11 -12.22
C ALA A 39 15.56 -18.18 -11.47
N GLY A 40 14.44 -18.66 -12.04
CA GLY A 40 13.58 -19.69 -11.43
C GLY A 40 12.74 -19.18 -10.26
N VAL A 41 12.43 -17.88 -10.23
CA VAL A 41 11.56 -17.28 -9.20
C VAL A 41 10.10 -17.39 -9.64
N ASP A 42 9.27 -17.97 -8.77
CA ASP A 42 7.83 -18.05 -9.00
C ASP A 42 7.17 -16.68 -8.84
N LEU A 43 6.25 -16.36 -9.76
CA LEU A 43 5.45 -15.13 -9.73
C LEU A 43 3.98 -15.46 -9.41
N PRO A 44 3.29 -14.65 -8.57
CA PRO A 44 3.77 -13.43 -7.93
C PRO A 44 4.70 -13.68 -6.72
N SER A 45 5.77 -12.90 -6.59
CA SER A 45 6.74 -13.03 -5.48
C SER A 45 6.48 -12.05 -4.35
N MET A 46 6.42 -12.57 -3.11
CA MET A 46 6.24 -11.76 -1.90
C MET A 46 7.51 -10.98 -1.56
N GLU A 47 8.69 -11.60 -1.71
CA GLU A 47 9.99 -10.99 -1.45
C GLU A 47 10.22 -9.79 -2.37
N LEU A 48 9.83 -9.91 -3.64
CA LEU A 48 9.88 -8.80 -4.59
C LEU A 48 8.97 -7.64 -4.15
N ALA A 49 7.79 -7.93 -3.61
CA ALA A 49 6.88 -6.89 -3.12
C ALA A 49 7.50 -6.07 -1.99
N HIS A 50 8.14 -6.73 -1.02
CA HIS A 50 8.87 -6.04 0.06
C HIS A 50 10.02 -5.18 -0.49
N LEU A 51 10.81 -5.71 -1.42
CA LEU A 51 11.95 -5.02 -2.01
C LEU A 51 11.50 -3.79 -2.81
N LEU A 52 10.49 -3.93 -3.68
CA LEU A 52 9.98 -2.82 -4.49
C LEU A 52 9.35 -1.73 -3.62
N VAL A 53 8.49 -2.10 -2.66
CA VAL A 53 7.87 -1.11 -1.77
C VAL A 53 8.93 -0.41 -0.93
N SER A 54 9.91 -1.13 -0.38
CA SER A 54 11.02 -0.51 0.36
C SER A 54 11.82 0.47 -0.52
N HIS A 55 12.16 0.09 -1.74
CA HIS A 55 12.92 0.93 -2.66
C HIS A 55 12.14 2.20 -3.09
N ILE A 56 10.83 2.07 -3.32
CA ILE A 56 9.98 3.20 -3.72
C ILE A 56 9.76 4.17 -2.56
N CYS A 57 9.52 3.66 -1.35
CA CYS A 57 9.19 4.48 -0.19
C CYS A 57 10.39 5.22 0.41
N PHE A 58 11.58 4.62 0.42
CA PHE A 58 12.77 5.21 1.07
C PHE A 58 13.72 5.88 0.07
N ASP A 59 14.03 5.21 -1.04
CA ASP A 59 15.13 5.64 -1.91
C ASP A 59 14.66 6.42 -3.14
N ASN A 60 13.41 6.20 -3.62
CA ASN A 60 13.00 6.65 -4.95
C ASN A 60 11.51 7.02 -5.09
N HIS A 61 11.14 8.14 -4.47
CA HIS A 61 9.80 8.72 -4.52
C HIS A 61 9.51 9.48 -5.84
N VAL A 62 9.74 8.85 -6.99
CA VAL A 62 9.59 9.46 -8.32
C VAL A 62 8.36 8.94 -9.08
N PRO A 63 7.67 9.74 -9.91
CA PRO A 63 6.45 9.28 -10.60
C PRO A 63 6.61 8.03 -11.48
N ILE A 64 7.81 7.79 -12.02
CA ILE A 64 8.07 6.63 -12.89
C ILE A 64 8.08 5.31 -12.12
N THR A 65 8.58 5.29 -10.87
CA THR A 65 8.61 4.06 -10.06
C THR A 65 7.21 3.64 -9.64
N TRP A 66 6.32 4.61 -9.39
CA TRP A 66 4.89 4.37 -9.18
C TRP A 66 4.20 3.78 -10.42
N LYS A 67 4.43 4.34 -11.60
CA LYS A 67 3.89 3.79 -12.87
C LYS A 67 4.42 2.38 -13.14
N PHE A 68 5.67 2.11 -12.77
CA PHE A 68 6.24 0.78 -12.85
C PHE A 68 5.55 -0.20 -11.89
N LEU A 69 5.31 0.20 -10.63
CA LEU A 69 4.58 -0.62 -9.67
C LEU A 69 3.17 -0.96 -10.17
N GLU A 70 2.45 0.01 -10.76
CA GLU A 70 1.15 -0.23 -11.41
C GLU A 70 1.24 -1.31 -12.50
N LYS A 71 2.32 -1.32 -13.31
CA LYS A 71 2.54 -2.36 -14.34
C LYS A 71 2.96 -3.70 -13.76
N ALA A 72 3.77 -3.72 -12.70
CA ALA A 72 4.14 -4.94 -12.00
C ALA A 72 2.91 -5.64 -11.38
N LEU A 73 1.97 -4.85 -10.84
CA LEU A 73 0.68 -5.32 -10.34
C LEU A 73 -0.20 -5.86 -11.49
N SER A 74 -0.30 -5.11 -12.59
CA SER A 74 -1.09 -5.51 -13.77
C SER A 74 -0.59 -6.81 -14.40
N PHE A 75 0.72 -7.05 -14.37
CA PHE A 75 1.36 -8.27 -14.89
C PHE A 75 1.49 -9.40 -13.87
N ASN A 76 0.89 -9.27 -12.68
CA ASN A 76 0.94 -10.27 -11.62
C ASN A 76 2.38 -10.68 -11.23
N ILE A 77 3.29 -9.71 -11.20
CA ILE A 77 4.68 -9.94 -10.77
C ILE A 77 4.77 -9.92 -9.24
N VAL A 78 3.92 -9.11 -8.59
CA VAL A 78 3.83 -8.97 -7.13
C VAL A 78 2.39 -9.14 -6.64
N PRO A 79 2.17 -9.67 -5.42
CA PRO A 79 0.82 -9.83 -4.87
C PRO A 79 0.19 -8.47 -4.54
N PRO A 80 -0.96 -8.11 -5.14
CA PRO A 80 -1.56 -6.78 -4.96
C PRO A 80 -1.93 -6.44 -3.53
N LEU A 81 -2.55 -7.38 -2.80
CA LEU A 81 -2.96 -7.15 -1.41
C LEU A 81 -1.78 -6.98 -0.46
N LEU A 82 -0.67 -7.69 -0.70
CA LEU A 82 0.54 -7.52 0.09
C LEU A 82 1.18 -6.16 -0.17
N VAL A 83 1.22 -5.71 -1.43
CA VAL A 83 1.70 -4.37 -1.79
C VAL A 83 0.85 -3.29 -1.10
N LEU A 84 -0.49 -3.44 -1.12
CA LEU A 84 -1.39 -2.53 -0.40
C LEU A 84 -1.09 -2.53 1.11
N GLY A 85 -0.93 -3.69 1.74
CA GLY A 85 -0.59 -3.80 3.16
C GLY A 85 0.74 -3.14 3.50
N LEU A 86 1.79 -3.39 2.71
CA LEU A 86 3.10 -2.78 2.90
C LEU A 86 3.05 -1.26 2.78
N LEU A 87 2.34 -0.73 1.78
CA LEU A 87 2.19 0.70 1.60
C LEU A 87 1.34 1.34 2.71
N SER A 88 0.33 0.63 3.22
CA SER A 88 -0.52 1.12 4.32
C SER A 88 0.26 1.41 5.61
N THR A 89 1.33 0.66 5.88
CA THR A 89 2.19 0.85 7.06
C THR A 89 3.21 1.98 6.93
N ARG A 90 3.42 2.52 5.72
CA ARG A 90 4.44 3.53 5.44
C ARG A 90 3.72 4.87 5.22
N GLN A 91 3.63 5.66 6.30
CA GLN A 91 3.02 7.01 6.48
C GLN A 91 2.79 7.92 5.25
N ALA A 92 3.56 7.82 4.16
CA ALA A 92 3.57 8.80 3.07
C ALA A 92 2.57 8.53 1.92
N ILE A 93 1.76 7.47 1.96
CA ILE A 93 1.17 6.91 0.72
C ILE A 93 -0.30 6.53 0.86
N THR A 94 -1.00 7.08 1.86
CA THR A 94 -2.45 6.87 2.04
C THR A 94 -3.25 7.20 0.76
N PHE A 95 -2.75 8.11 -0.07
CA PHE A 95 -3.50 8.67 -1.18
C PHE A 95 -3.25 8.05 -2.56
N ARG A 96 -2.09 7.42 -2.81
CA ARG A 96 -1.84 6.73 -4.11
C ARG A 96 -2.28 5.27 -4.12
N LEU A 97 -2.59 4.72 -2.95
CA LEU A 97 -3.10 3.37 -2.75
C LEU A 97 -4.38 3.07 -3.55
N PHE A 98 -5.18 4.10 -3.84
CA PHE A 98 -6.51 3.94 -4.43
C PHE A 98 -6.56 3.97 -5.96
N ARG A 99 -5.43 4.25 -6.63
CA ARG A 99 -5.31 4.12 -8.09
C ARG A 99 -4.88 2.73 -8.55
N ILE A 100 -4.55 1.84 -7.61
CA ILE A 100 -4.31 0.44 -7.93
C ILE A 100 -5.69 -0.17 -8.22
N ASP A 101 -6.07 -0.18 -9.49
CA ASP A 101 -7.27 -0.86 -9.98
C ASP A 101 -7.28 -2.28 -9.41
N SER A 102 -8.27 -2.58 -8.58
CA SER A 102 -8.47 -3.86 -7.88
C SER A 102 -8.94 -4.98 -8.82
N SER A 103 -8.67 -4.87 -10.12
CA SER A 103 -9.10 -5.79 -11.16
C SER A 103 -8.30 -7.10 -11.23
N THR A 104 -7.42 -7.36 -10.26
CA THR A 104 -6.66 -8.62 -10.16
C THR A 104 -7.43 -9.63 -9.33
N GLN A 105 -8.44 -10.28 -9.94
CA GLN A 105 -8.93 -11.56 -9.47
C GLN A 105 -7.76 -12.56 -9.50
N GLN A 106 -7.28 -12.99 -8.34
CA GLN A 106 -6.33 -14.10 -8.27
C GLN A 106 -6.95 -15.34 -7.65
N HIS A 107 -7.11 -16.32 -8.54
CA HIS A 107 -6.99 -17.73 -8.22
C HIS A 107 -5.61 -17.99 -7.62
N ILE A 108 -5.58 -18.74 -6.51
CA ILE A 108 -4.66 -19.81 -6.10
C ILE A 108 -4.78 -19.90 -4.57
N GLY A 109 -5.68 -20.78 -4.10
CA GLY A 109 -5.99 -20.91 -2.66
C GLY A 109 -4.80 -21.23 -1.76
N CYS A 110 -3.69 -21.77 -2.31
CA CYS A 110 -2.48 -22.05 -1.55
C CYS A 110 -1.61 -20.81 -1.30
N ILE A 111 -1.49 -19.90 -2.29
CA ILE A 111 -0.70 -18.67 -2.16
C ILE A 111 -1.47 -17.65 -1.31
N TRP A 112 -2.80 -17.68 -1.37
CA TRP A 112 -3.68 -16.82 -0.58
C TRP A 112 -3.39 -16.87 0.93
N ASN A 113 -3.20 -18.06 1.49
CA ASN A 113 -2.89 -18.22 2.91
C ASN A 113 -1.57 -17.56 3.30
N SER A 114 -0.54 -17.74 2.46
CA SER A 114 0.78 -17.14 2.66
C SER A 114 0.72 -15.61 2.53
N ILE A 115 -0.06 -15.09 1.58
CA ILE A 115 -0.29 -13.64 1.42
C ILE A 115 -0.98 -13.08 2.66
N MET A 116 -2.09 -13.70 3.11
CA MET A 116 -2.82 -13.20 4.28
C MET A 116 -1.96 -13.23 5.55
N LYS A 117 -1.14 -14.25 5.73
CA LYS A 117 -0.19 -14.31 6.83
C LYS A 117 0.86 -13.19 6.75
N SER A 118 1.42 -12.96 5.56
CA SER A 118 2.37 -11.86 5.35
C SER A 118 1.74 -10.49 5.60
N ILE A 119 0.47 -10.29 5.21
CA ILE A 119 -0.28 -9.07 5.53
C ILE A 119 -0.49 -8.93 7.05
N ASP A 120 -0.87 -10.01 7.75
CA ASP A 120 -1.00 -9.98 9.20
C ASP A 120 0.32 -9.64 9.90
N ASP A 121 1.43 -10.22 9.43
CA ASP A 121 2.77 -9.95 9.96
C ASP A 121 3.18 -8.47 9.75
N VAL A 122 2.75 -7.85 8.65
CA VAL A 122 3.09 -6.46 8.29
C VAL A 122 2.17 -5.45 8.99
N VAL A 123 0.85 -5.68 8.96
CA VAL A 123 -0.17 -4.73 9.44
C VAL A 123 -0.53 -5.00 10.91
N HIS A 124 -0.17 -6.16 11.44
CA HIS A 124 -0.47 -6.63 12.79
C HIS A 124 -1.97 -6.78 13.09
N LEU A 125 -2.76 -7.28 12.11
CA LEU A 125 -4.23 -7.37 12.18
C LEU A 125 -4.71 -8.18 13.38
N SER A 126 -4.12 -9.35 13.62
CA SER A 126 -4.42 -10.23 14.75
C SER A 126 -4.21 -9.55 16.10
N GLN A 127 -3.23 -8.64 16.19
CA GLN A 127 -3.00 -7.83 17.38
C GLN A 127 -3.96 -6.64 17.50
N ILE A 128 -4.46 -6.13 16.37
CA ILE A 128 -5.42 -5.02 16.33
C ILE A 128 -6.80 -5.48 16.73
N PHE A 129 -7.26 -6.57 16.13
CA PHE A 129 -8.60 -7.09 16.33
C PHE A 129 -8.67 -8.14 17.44
N GLY A 130 -7.52 -8.55 18.00
CA GLY A 130 -7.44 -9.43 19.17
C GLY A 130 -7.81 -10.89 18.86
N VAL A 131 -7.73 -11.31 17.60
CA VAL A 131 -8.11 -12.65 17.17
C VAL A 131 -6.86 -13.42 16.74
N GLN A 132 -6.48 -14.44 17.52
CA GLN A 132 -5.38 -15.34 17.16
C GLN A 132 -5.90 -16.47 16.28
N LEU A 133 -5.29 -16.66 15.10
CA LEU A 133 -5.54 -17.75 14.13
C LEU A 133 -6.83 -17.61 13.31
N CYS A 134 -6.92 -16.52 12.55
CA CYS A 134 -8.03 -16.28 11.64
C CYS A 134 -7.91 -17.08 10.33
N GLU A 135 -9.03 -17.65 9.89
CA GLU A 135 -9.17 -18.11 8.51
C GLU A 135 -8.80 -16.96 7.55
N PRO A 136 -8.16 -17.25 6.41
CA PRO A 136 -7.74 -16.23 5.44
C PRO A 136 -8.86 -15.27 5.01
N GLY A 137 -10.12 -15.72 5.02
CA GLY A 137 -11.28 -14.88 4.75
C GLY A 137 -11.54 -13.83 5.83
N LEU A 138 -11.29 -14.17 7.10
CA LEU A 138 -11.43 -13.24 8.22
C LEU A 138 -10.29 -12.22 8.25
N LEU A 139 -9.05 -12.65 7.97
CA LEU A 139 -7.90 -11.74 7.79
C LEU A 139 -8.15 -10.73 6.66
N LEU A 140 -8.76 -11.15 5.55
CA LEU A 140 -9.14 -10.23 4.48
C LEU A 140 -10.14 -9.18 4.96
N VAL A 141 -11.15 -9.58 5.73
CA VAL A 141 -12.15 -8.66 6.27
C VAL A 141 -11.48 -7.66 7.22
N GLU A 142 -10.65 -8.13 8.15
CA GLU A 142 -9.86 -7.30 9.06
C GLU A 142 -8.95 -6.34 8.30
N PHE A 143 -8.28 -6.82 7.26
CA PHE A 143 -7.43 -6.00 6.40
C PHE A 143 -8.24 -4.88 5.74
N VAL A 144 -9.37 -5.20 5.09
CA VAL A 144 -10.24 -4.19 4.46
C VAL A 144 -10.71 -3.16 5.48
N PHE A 145 -11.12 -3.60 6.68
CA PHE A 145 -11.50 -2.67 7.75
C PHE A 145 -10.34 -1.80 8.23
N SER A 146 -9.12 -2.33 8.32
CA SER A 146 -7.93 -1.55 8.67
C SER A 146 -7.63 -0.46 7.63
N ILE A 147 -7.77 -0.76 6.34
CA ILE A 147 -7.57 0.23 5.27
C ILE A 147 -8.64 1.32 5.34
N VAL A 148 -9.91 0.96 5.55
CA VAL A 148 -11.00 1.93 5.71
C VAL A 148 -10.82 2.78 6.97
N TRP A 149 -10.33 2.20 8.07
CA TRP A 149 -9.99 2.94 9.28
C TRP A 149 -8.88 3.95 9.01
N GLN A 150 -7.75 3.50 8.44
CA GLN A 150 -6.62 4.38 8.12
C GLN A 150 -7.03 5.53 7.18
N LEU A 151 -7.88 5.24 6.20
CA LEU A 151 -8.47 6.27 5.32
C LEU A 151 -9.30 7.29 6.09
N LEU A 152 -10.13 6.83 7.02
CA LEU A 152 -10.98 7.70 7.83
C LEU A 152 -10.12 8.58 8.73
N ASP A 153 -9.14 8.01 9.44
CA ASP A 153 -8.22 8.75 10.29
C ASP A 153 -7.47 9.81 9.47
N ALA A 154 -6.90 9.44 8.32
CA ALA A 154 -6.19 10.39 7.46
C ALA A 154 -7.13 11.51 6.95
N SER A 155 -8.35 11.18 6.54
CA SER A 155 -9.31 12.21 6.06
C SER A 155 -9.74 13.17 7.18
N LEU A 156 -9.85 12.67 8.41
CA LEU A 156 -10.13 13.51 9.58
C LEU A 156 -8.92 14.36 9.97
N ASP A 157 -7.70 13.86 9.81
CA ASP A 157 -6.46 14.62 10.06
C ASP A 157 -6.33 15.77 9.06
N ASP A 158 -6.55 15.46 7.78
CA ASP A 158 -6.52 16.40 6.65
C ASP A 158 -7.46 17.61 6.86
N GLU A 159 -8.63 17.37 7.46
CA GLU A 159 -9.64 18.41 7.75
C GLU A 159 -9.47 19.02 9.16
N GLY A 160 -8.44 18.62 9.92
CA GLY A 160 -8.18 19.10 11.29
C GLY A 160 -9.22 18.63 12.33
N LEU A 161 -10.00 17.60 12.01
CA LEU A 161 -11.08 17.08 12.84
C LEU A 161 -10.59 16.02 13.84
N LEU A 162 -9.46 15.36 13.58
CA LEU A 162 -8.87 14.40 14.53
C LEU A 162 -8.51 15.05 15.87
N GLU A 163 -8.08 16.31 15.88
CA GLU A 163 -7.74 17.04 17.12
C GLU A 163 -8.96 17.29 18.03
N LEU A 164 -10.17 17.23 17.46
CA LEU A 164 -11.44 17.41 18.18
C LEU A 164 -11.96 16.10 18.78
N SER A 165 -11.40 14.95 18.39
CA SER A 165 -11.71 13.64 18.98
C SER A 165 -11.10 13.54 20.37
N LEU A 166 -11.93 13.23 21.37
CA LEU A 166 -11.50 13.04 22.77
C LEU A 166 -10.53 11.85 22.91
N GLU A 167 -10.54 10.92 21.96
CA GLU A 167 -9.61 9.81 21.84
C GLU A 167 -8.43 10.21 20.96
N LYS A 168 -7.45 10.89 21.57
CA LYS A 168 -6.21 11.40 20.96
C LYS A 168 -5.24 10.34 20.42
N ASN A 169 -5.73 9.12 20.16
CA ASN A 169 -4.94 7.92 19.92
C ASN A 169 -5.28 7.31 18.56
N SER A 170 -5.05 8.03 17.46
CA SER A 170 -5.00 7.37 16.16
C SER A 170 -3.80 6.42 16.15
N ARG A 171 -4.06 5.12 16.35
CA ARG A 171 -3.03 4.06 16.38
C ARG A 171 -2.18 4.03 15.09
N TRP A 172 -2.77 4.51 14.00
CA TRP A 172 -2.24 4.46 12.64
C TRP A 172 -1.47 5.69 12.22
N LEU A 173 -1.54 6.77 13.01
CA LEU A 173 -0.85 8.03 12.71
C LEU A 173 0.32 8.19 13.69
N PRO A 174 1.56 7.95 13.24
CA PRO A 174 2.72 8.53 13.88
C PRO A 174 2.61 10.04 13.76
N ARG A 175 2.87 10.77 14.85
CA ARG A 175 2.87 12.24 14.82
C ARG A 175 3.78 12.72 13.69
N LEU A 176 3.29 13.67 12.90
CA LEU A 176 3.97 14.33 11.78
C LEU A 176 5.37 14.92 12.10
N GLN A 177 5.83 14.84 13.35
CA GLN A 177 7.01 15.53 13.89
C GLN A 177 8.34 14.76 13.79
N ASP A 178 8.37 13.54 13.24
CA ASP A 178 9.60 12.72 13.24
C ASP A 178 10.28 12.55 11.86
N MET A 179 9.91 13.36 10.87
CA MET A 179 10.67 13.50 9.62
C MET A 179 10.96 14.97 9.32
N GLU A 180 11.95 15.53 10.01
CA GLU A 180 12.64 16.74 9.55
C GLU A 180 13.34 16.43 8.21
N ILE A 181 12.68 16.77 7.10
CA ILE A 181 13.34 16.85 5.79
C ILE A 181 14.00 18.23 5.75
N ASP A 182 15.26 18.30 6.18
CA ASP A 182 16.14 19.45 5.99
C ASP A 182 16.31 19.72 4.49
N GLY A 183 15.56 20.72 4.00
CA GLY A 183 15.60 21.17 2.60
C GLY A 183 15.48 22.68 2.52
N HIS A 184 16.62 23.35 2.63
CA HIS A 184 16.82 24.80 2.56
C HIS A 184 16.09 25.47 1.37
N GLU A 185 15.14 26.34 1.74
CA GLU A 185 14.65 27.60 1.16
C GLU A 185 14.60 27.88 -0.37
N ASN A 186 13.48 28.49 -0.76
CA ASN A 186 13.25 29.41 -1.91
C ASN A 186 12.62 28.90 -3.23
N PHE A 187 11.67 27.95 -3.17
CA PHE A 187 10.71 27.66 -4.27
C PHE A 187 9.29 27.27 -3.78
N SER A 188 8.88 27.72 -2.59
CA SER A 188 7.80 27.09 -1.79
C SER A 188 6.36 27.40 -2.21
N GLU A 189 6.04 28.58 -2.76
CA GLU A 189 4.62 28.97 -2.98
C GLU A 189 3.90 28.09 -4.01
N LYS A 190 4.45 27.94 -5.23
CA LYS A 190 3.82 27.12 -6.29
C LYS A 190 3.78 25.62 -5.98
N ARG A 191 4.70 25.12 -5.14
CA ARG A 191 4.73 23.71 -4.73
C ARG A 191 3.72 23.44 -3.61
N ASN A 192 3.49 24.41 -2.73
CA ASN A 192 2.48 24.34 -1.67
C ASN A 192 1.06 24.34 -2.24
N GLU A 193 0.74 25.22 -3.18
CA GLU A 193 -0.60 25.24 -3.83
C GLU A 193 -0.92 23.92 -4.57
N GLN A 194 0.07 23.33 -5.23
CA GLN A 194 -0.08 22.03 -5.90
C GLN A 194 -0.21 20.87 -4.91
N HIS A 195 0.51 20.91 -3.79
CA HIS A 195 0.38 19.93 -2.71
C HIS A 195 -1.00 20.03 -2.04
N GLU A 196 -1.47 21.24 -1.74
CA GLU A 196 -2.78 21.51 -1.15
C GLU A 196 -3.92 21.08 -2.10
N GLY A 197 -3.78 21.34 -3.40
CA GLY A 197 -4.74 20.88 -4.41
C GLY A 197 -4.82 19.36 -4.53
N LEU A 198 -3.66 18.67 -4.52
CA LEU A 198 -3.63 17.20 -4.54
C LEU A 198 -4.18 16.61 -3.24
N HIS A 199 -3.80 17.18 -2.11
CA HIS A 199 -4.27 16.79 -0.78
C HIS A 199 -5.80 16.83 -0.70
N LYS A 200 -6.42 17.96 -1.05
CA LYS A 200 -7.88 18.12 -1.09
C LYS A 200 -8.61 17.14 -2.01
N VAL A 201 -8.04 16.88 -3.21
CA VAL A 201 -8.61 15.89 -4.14
C VAL A 201 -8.56 14.49 -3.53
N ASN A 202 -7.48 14.17 -2.82
CA ASN A 202 -7.32 12.86 -2.23
C ASN A 202 -8.25 12.66 -1.01
N THR A 203 -8.39 13.66 -0.14
CA THR A 203 -9.33 13.64 0.99
C THR A 203 -10.77 13.48 0.49
N THR A 204 -11.14 14.24 -0.56
CA THR A 204 -12.46 14.11 -1.20
C THR A 204 -12.70 12.69 -1.72
N MET A 205 -11.72 12.12 -2.43
CA MET A 205 -11.79 10.76 -2.96
C MET A 205 -11.86 9.71 -1.86
N ALA A 206 -11.13 9.87 -0.76
CA ALA A 206 -11.18 8.99 0.40
C ALA A 206 -12.58 8.98 1.02
N ILE A 207 -13.18 10.15 1.22
CA ILE A 207 -14.55 10.29 1.75
C ILE A 207 -15.57 9.63 0.80
N GLU A 208 -15.43 9.82 -0.51
CA GLU A 208 -16.28 9.18 -1.51
C GLU A 208 -16.17 7.64 -1.44
N LEU A 209 -14.96 7.11 -1.36
CA LEU A 209 -14.70 5.67 -1.25
C LEU A 209 -15.26 5.07 0.03
N ILE A 210 -15.10 5.74 1.17
CA ILE A 210 -15.72 5.34 2.44
C ILE A 210 -17.26 5.36 2.28
N GLY A 211 -17.80 6.40 1.65
CA GLY A 211 -19.23 6.51 1.36
C GLY A 211 -19.75 5.34 0.52
N GLU A 212 -19.07 4.99 -0.57
CA GLU A 212 -19.43 3.84 -1.42
C GLU A 212 -19.28 2.50 -0.70
N PHE A 213 -18.22 2.34 0.11
CA PHE A 213 -18.03 1.16 0.96
C PHE A 213 -19.19 0.98 1.94
N LEU A 214 -19.65 2.05 2.59
CA LEU A 214 -20.78 2.03 3.53
C LEU A 214 -22.14 1.85 2.84
N LYS A 215 -22.32 2.34 1.61
CA LYS A 215 -23.54 2.11 0.82
C LYS A 215 -23.69 0.66 0.36
N ASN A 216 -22.60 -0.11 0.32
CA ASN A 216 -22.66 -1.52 -0.04
C ASN A 216 -23.56 -2.29 0.94
N LYS A 217 -24.59 -2.98 0.41
CA LYS A 217 -25.60 -3.69 1.21
C LYS A 217 -25.01 -4.81 2.07
N VAL A 218 -23.96 -5.49 1.58
CA VAL A 218 -23.31 -6.57 2.32
C VAL A 218 -22.48 -5.98 3.45
N THR A 219 -21.63 -5.01 3.13
CA THR A 219 -20.78 -4.31 4.12
C THR A 219 -21.62 -3.67 5.22
N SER A 220 -22.64 -2.88 4.87
CA SER A 220 -23.55 -2.25 5.83
C SER A 220 -24.26 -3.28 6.71
N ARG A 221 -24.63 -4.44 6.18
CA ARG A 221 -25.24 -5.52 6.96
C ARG A 221 -24.26 -6.16 7.93
N ILE A 222 -23.01 -6.40 7.51
CA ILE A 222 -21.94 -6.90 8.38
C ILE A 222 -21.68 -5.91 9.51
N LEU A 223 -21.52 -4.63 9.19
CA LEU A 223 -21.31 -3.56 10.17
C LEU A 223 -22.50 -3.43 11.14
N TYR A 224 -23.73 -3.50 10.63
CA TYR A 224 -24.93 -3.48 11.45
C TYR A 224 -24.97 -4.66 12.43
N LEU A 225 -24.60 -5.85 11.97
CA LEU A 225 -24.52 -7.04 12.82
C LEU A 225 -23.39 -6.91 13.85
N ALA A 226 -22.21 -6.43 13.47
CA ALA A 226 -21.10 -6.20 14.39
C ALA A 226 -21.49 -5.21 15.49
N ARG A 227 -22.09 -4.06 15.13
CA ARG A 227 -22.59 -3.06 16.08
C ARG A 227 -23.61 -3.62 17.06
N ARG A 228 -24.47 -4.55 16.63
CA ARG A 228 -25.51 -5.14 17.49
C ARG A 228 -24.94 -6.15 18.50
N ASN A 229 -23.76 -6.71 18.24
CA ASN A 229 -23.11 -7.74 19.06
C ASN A 229 -21.93 -7.21 19.89
N MET A 230 -21.66 -5.90 19.84
CA MET A 230 -20.77 -5.17 20.75
C MET A 230 -21.60 -4.54 21.87
#